data_AF-A0A6C0CE63-F1
#
_entry.id   AF-A0A6C0CE63-F1
#
_cell.length_a   1.000
_cell.length_b   1.000
_cell.length_c   1.000
_cell.angle_alpha   90.00
_cell.angle_beta   90.00
_cell.angle_gamma   90.00
#
_symmetry.space_group_name_H-M   'P 1'
#
loop_
_entity.id
_entity.type
_entity.pdbx_description
1 polymer ?
#
loop_
_entity_poly.entity_id
_entity_poly.type
_entity_poly.pdbx_seq_one_letter_code
_entity_poly.pdbx_strand_id
1 'polypeptide(L)'
;MVKRKSFRKKRIITRRARGRSYSKSKHPRGSDNRQSLVNFCNNDDWTSYENLVAKMIKHKNIRNDFFRHLDSQIHTFSQNTLDCLETCLTRLQEEAIPESNSHLYYIVQSRQ
;
A
#
# COMPACT_ATOMS: atom_id res chain seq x y z
N MET A 1 -52.22 23.27 -46.75
CA MET A 1 -52.49 21.96 -46.10
C MET A 1 -51.35 21.04 -46.51
N VAL A 2 -50.53 20.40 -45.66
CA VAL A 2 -50.78 19.58 -44.47
C VAL A 2 -49.58 19.70 -43.50
N LYS A 3 -49.89 19.66 -42.20
CA LYS A 3 -49.02 19.88 -41.02
C LYS A 3 -47.84 18.91 -40.95
N ARG A 4 -46.61 19.41 -40.75
CA ARG A 4 -45.42 18.60 -40.41
C ARG A 4 -45.22 18.54 -38.89
N LYS A 5 -44.77 17.35 -38.47
CA LYS A 5 -44.83 16.74 -37.14
C LYS A 5 -44.04 17.48 -36.05
N SER A 6 -44.63 17.43 -34.86
CA SER A 6 -44.08 17.80 -33.56
C SER A 6 -42.81 17.02 -33.23
N PHE A 7 -41.73 17.74 -32.90
CA PHE A 7 -40.55 17.17 -32.24
C PHE A 7 -40.40 17.81 -30.86
N ARG A 8 -40.93 17.11 -29.84
CA ARG A 8 -40.81 17.45 -28.43
C ARG A 8 -39.33 17.25 -28.01
N LYS A 9 -38.58 18.35 -27.95
CA LYS A 9 -37.15 18.36 -27.56
C LYS A 9 -37.02 18.01 -26.07
N LYS A 10 -36.62 16.78 -25.76
CA LYS A 10 -36.24 16.36 -24.39
C LYS A 10 -34.98 17.12 -23.97
N ARG A 11 -35.07 18.01 -22.97
CA ARG A 11 -33.89 18.62 -22.32
C ARG A 11 -33.23 17.54 -21.45
N ILE A 12 -32.07 17.05 -21.88
CA ILE A 12 -31.20 16.22 -21.04
C ILE A 12 -30.56 17.16 -20.02
N ILE A 13 -31.01 17.07 -18.77
CA ILE A 13 -30.37 17.73 -17.63
C ILE A 13 -29.13 16.89 -17.28
N THR A 14 -27.96 17.27 -17.80
CA THR A 14 -26.70 16.71 -17.31
C THR A 14 -26.39 17.32 -15.95
N ARG A 15 -26.81 16.63 -14.89
CA ARG A 15 -26.30 16.89 -13.54
C ARG A 15 -24.80 16.57 -13.54
N ARG A 16 -23.97 17.59 -13.75
CA ARG A 16 -22.53 17.51 -13.46
C ARG A 16 -22.39 17.24 -11.96
N ALA A 17 -22.12 15.99 -11.62
CA ALA A 17 -21.70 15.62 -10.28
C ALA A 17 -20.43 16.44 -9.96
N ARG A 18 -20.54 17.37 -9.02
CA ARG A 18 -19.38 17.98 -8.36
C ARG A 18 -18.75 16.89 -7.50
N GLY A 19 -17.96 16.02 -8.15
CA GLY A 19 -17.06 15.12 -7.46
C GLY A 19 -16.07 15.97 -6.69
N ARG A 20 -16.15 15.90 -5.36
CA ARG A 20 -15.22 16.56 -4.44
C ARG A 20 -13.80 16.20 -4.86
N SER A 21 -13.03 17.17 -5.35
CA SER A 21 -11.58 17.05 -5.49
C SER A 21 -10.98 16.98 -4.09
N TYR A 22 -10.92 15.78 -3.52
CA TYR A 22 -10.01 15.50 -2.41
C TYR A 22 -8.60 15.58 -2.98
N SER A 23 -7.97 16.75 -2.86
CA SER A 23 -6.52 16.83 -2.90
C SER A 23 -6.02 16.10 -1.66
N LYS A 24 -5.81 14.78 -1.78
CA LYS A 24 -5.04 14.03 -0.79
C LYS A 24 -3.63 14.59 -0.88
N SER A 25 -3.27 15.46 0.05
CA SER A 25 -1.88 15.61 0.46
C SER A 25 -1.38 14.21 0.82
N LYS A 26 -0.68 13.56 -0.12
CA LYS A 26 -0.03 12.26 0.07
C LYS A 26 1.17 12.46 0.99
N HIS A 27 0.92 12.68 2.27
CA HIS A 27 1.90 12.24 3.26
C HIS A 27 1.93 10.72 3.19
N PRO A 28 3.08 10.08 2.90
CA PRO A 28 3.18 8.63 2.72
C PRO A 28 3.03 7.96 4.09
N ARG A 29 1.78 7.77 4.52
CA ARG A 29 1.46 7.06 5.74
C ARG A 29 1.73 5.58 5.49
N GLY A 30 2.87 5.02 5.89
CA GLY A 30 3.17 3.59 6.17
C GLY A 30 2.76 2.48 5.18
N SER A 31 1.55 2.52 4.61
CA SER A 31 0.97 1.59 3.65
C SER A 31 1.71 1.53 2.32
N ASP A 32 2.35 2.61 1.91
CA ASP A 32 3.03 2.68 0.60
C ASP A 32 4.27 1.77 0.59
N ASN A 33 5.11 1.81 1.64
CA ASN A 33 6.32 0.99 1.68
C ASN A 33 6.01 -0.50 1.71
N ARG A 34 5.02 -0.91 2.53
CA ARG A 34 4.56 -2.31 2.56
C ARG A 34 3.97 -2.74 1.21
N GLN A 35 3.14 -1.89 0.57
CA GLN A 35 2.63 -2.20 -0.77
C GLN A 35 3.77 -2.34 -1.78
N SER A 36 4.74 -1.43 -1.74
CA SER A 36 5.88 -1.44 -2.64
C SER A 36 6.72 -2.70 -2.45
N LEU A 37 7.07 -3.08 -1.21
CA LEU A 37 7.82 -4.31 -0.94
C LEU A 37 7.10 -5.55 -1.48
N VAL A 38 5.80 -5.65 -1.22
CA VAL A 38 4.99 -6.78 -1.70
C VAL A 38 4.88 -6.78 -3.22
N ASN A 39 4.70 -5.61 -3.84
CA ASN A 39 4.67 -5.48 -5.29
C ASN A 39 6.01 -5.86 -5.91
N PHE A 40 7.14 -5.43 -5.35
CA PHE A 40 8.46 -5.78 -5.86
C PHE A 40 8.74 -7.27 -5.73
N CYS A 41 8.40 -7.86 -4.58
CA CYS A 41 8.47 -9.30 -4.34
C CYS A 41 7.65 -10.10 -5.36
N ASN A 42 6.37 -9.74 -5.57
CA ASN A 42 5.48 -10.43 -6.52
C ASN A 42 5.88 -10.27 -8.00
N ASN A 43 6.71 -9.27 -8.33
CA ASN A 43 7.20 -9.02 -9.68
C ASN A 43 8.67 -9.42 -9.87
N ASP A 44 9.28 -10.10 -8.89
CA ASP A 44 10.71 -10.46 -8.87
C ASP A 44 11.67 -9.27 -9.04
N ASP A 45 11.24 -8.05 -8.70
CA ASP A 45 12.07 -6.84 -8.74
C ASP A 45 12.88 -6.68 -7.44
N TRP A 46 13.85 -7.57 -7.26
CA TRP A 46 14.71 -7.59 -6.08
C TRP A 46 15.60 -6.34 -5.96
N THR A 47 15.91 -5.67 -7.06
CA THR A 47 16.72 -4.44 -7.02
C THR A 47 15.95 -3.29 -6.38
N SER A 48 14.70 -3.07 -6.80
CA SER A 48 13.84 -2.04 -6.18
C SER A 48 13.48 -2.41 -4.74
N TYR A 49 13.31 -3.70 -4.46
CA TYR A 49 13.07 -4.22 -3.12
C TYR A 49 14.22 -3.84 -2.17
N GLU A 50 15.45 -4.24 -2.50
CA GLU A 50 16.64 -3.97 -1.68
C GLU A 50 16.89 -2.47 -1.52
N ASN A 51 16.67 -1.67 -2.57
CA ASN A 51 16.75 -0.21 -2.48
C ASN A 51 15.76 0.39 -1.47
N LEU A 52 14.56 -0.18 -1.35
CA LEU A 52 13.57 0.25 -0.38
C LEU A 52 13.96 -0.19 1.04
N VAL A 53 14.46 -1.43 1.21
CA VAL A 53 14.99 -1.92 2.50
C VAL A 53 16.15 -1.03 2.98
N ALA A 54 17.11 -0.73 2.11
CA ALA A 54 18.22 0.18 2.41
C ALA A 54 17.74 1.58 2.82
N LYS A 55 16.69 2.11 2.18
CA LYS A 55 16.05 3.37 2.61
C LYS A 55 15.45 3.26 4.01
N MET A 56 14.82 2.14 4.36
CA MET A 56 14.25 1.92 5.69
C MET A 56 15.32 1.77 6.78
N ILE A 57 16.47 1.17 6.44
CA ILE A 57 17.64 1.11 7.33
C ILE A 57 18.14 2.53 7.62
N LYS A 58 18.35 3.33 6.57
CA LYS A 58 18.91 4.68 6.66
C LYS A 58 17.95 5.71 7.28
N HIS A 59 16.65 5.59 7.04
CA HIS A 59 15.67 6.61 7.37
C HIS A 59 14.65 6.13 8.41
N LYS A 60 14.88 6.48 9.68
CA LYS A 60 14.06 6.08 10.83
C LYS A 60 12.58 6.46 10.68
N ASN A 61 12.24 7.59 10.05
CA ASN A 61 10.86 7.99 9.82
C ASN A 61 10.11 7.01 8.89
N ILE A 62 10.74 6.61 7.78
CA ILE A 62 10.19 5.64 6.83
C ILE A 62 9.97 4.29 7.52
N ARG A 63 10.95 3.89 8.35
CA ARG A 63 10.90 2.67 9.14
C ARG A 63 9.80 2.67 10.19
N ASN A 64 9.69 3.75 10.97
CA ASN A 64 8.64 3.87 12.00
C ASN A 64 7.24 3.85 11.39
N ASP A 65 7.06 4.50 10.24
CA ASP A 65 5.79 4.47 9.52
C ASP A 65 5.43 3.07 9.02
N PHE A 66 6.44 2.29 8.60
CA PHE A 66 6.27 0.89 8.23
C PHE A 66 5.90 0.02 9.43
N PHE A 67 6.64 0.07 10.54
CA PHE A 67 6.33 -0.71 11.73
C PHE A 67 4.96 -0.36 12.31
N ARG A 68 4.60 0.93 12.38
CA ARG A 68 3.26 1.35 12.82
C ARG A 68 2.16 0.71 11.96
N HIS A 69 2.41 0.55 10.65
CA HIS A 69 1.45 -0.11 9.78
C HIS A 69 1.38 -1.62 10.08
N LEU A 70 2.52 -2.28 10.27
CA LEU A 70 2.57 -3.68 10.66
C LEU A 70 1.84 -3.91 11.99
N ASP A 71 2.16 -3.16 13.05
CA ASP A 71 1.49 -3.24 14.35
C ASP A 71 -0.04 -3.19 14.22
N SER A 72 -0.53 -2.33 13.33
CA SER A 72 -1.97 -2.12 13.15
C SER A 72 -2.68 -3.16 12.28
N GLN A 73 -1.98 -3.86 11.38
CA GLN A 73 -2.62 -4.62 10.30
C GLN A 73 -1.98 -5.97 10.00
N ILE A 74 -0.87 -6.37 10.64
CA ILE A 74 -0.14 -7.60 10.28
C ILE A 74 -1.03 -8.86 10.34
N HIS A 75 -2.02 -8.86 11.22
CA HIS A 75 -2.99 -9.95 11.37
C HIS A 75 -4.01 -10.07 10.23
N THR A 76 -4.13 -9.06 9.37
CA THR A 76 -5.05 -9.07 8.20
C THR A 76 -4.34 -9.49 6.91
N PHE A 77 -3.02 -9.65 6.95
CA PHE A 77 -2.24 -9.93 5.75
C PHE A 77 -2.35 -11.39 5.34
N SER A 78 -2.36 -11.62 4.01
CA SER A 78 -2.30 -12.97 3.45
C SER A 78 -0.93 -13.60 3.66
N GLN A 79 -0.85 -14.93 3.65
CA GLN A 79 0.42 -15.64 3.83
C GLN A 79 1.49 -15.19 2.83
N ASN A 80 1.14 -15.06 1.54
CA ASN A 80 2.06 -14.53 0.51
C ASN A 80 2.61 -13.14 0.84
N THR A 81 1.77 -12.28 1.44
CA THR A 81 2.21 -10.95 1.90
C THR A 81 3.21 -11.07 3.04
N LEU A 82 2.95 -11.95 4.00
CA LEU A 82 3.84 -12.20 5.13
C LEU A 82 5.19 -12.78 4.67
N ASP A 83 5.18 -13.71 3.72
CA ASP A 83 6.39 -14.30 3.14
C ASP A 83 7.26 -13.23 2.45
N CYS A 84 6.65 -12.33 1.67
CA CYS A 84 7.35 -11.20 1.07
C CYS A 84 7.91 -10.20 2.09
N LEU A 85 7.29 -10.08 3.27
CA LEU A 85 7.73 -9.16 4.32
C LEU A 85 8.79 -9.77 5.24
N GLU A 86 8.82 -11.09 5.38
CA GLU A 86 9.82 -11.81 6.17
C GLU A 86 11.25 -11.43 5.74
N THR A 87 11.55 -11.48 4.43
CA THR A 87 12.88 -11.14 3.90
C THR A 87 13.30 -9.73 4.33
N CYS A 88 12.43 -8.74 4.18
CA CYS A 88 12.69 -7.35 4.59
C CYS A 88 12.96 -7.27 6.10
N LEU A 89 12.12 -7.92 6.92
CA LEU A 89 12.24 -7.86 8.36
C LEU A 89 13.52 -8.55 8.87
N THR A 90 13.92 -9.66 8.25
CA THR A 90 15.19 -10.35 8.52
C THR A 90 16.38 -9.44 8.23
N ARG A 91 16.39 -8.74 7.09
CA ARG A 91 17.43 -7.75 6.79
C ARG A 91 17.49 -6.61 7.80
N LEU A 92 16.33 -6.11 8.24
CA LEU A 92 16.29 -5.07 9.28
C LEU A 92 16.84 -5.61 10.61
N GLN A 93 16.59 -6.88 10.94
CA GLN A 93 17.16 -7.51 12.13
C GLN A 93 18.68 -7.64 12.04
N GLU A 94 19.22 -8.06 10.89
CA GLU A 94 20.68 -8.14 10.63
C GLU A 94 21.36 -6.78 10.87
N GLU A 95 20.68 -5.69 10.54
CA GLU A 95 21.12 -4.31 10.78
C GLU A 95 20.84 -3.79 12.20
N ALA A 96 20.62 -4.69 13.16
CA ALA A 96 20.39 -4.41 14.57
C ALA A 96 19.17 -3.49 14.85
N ILE A 97 18.09 -3.63 14.08
CA ILE A 97 16.81 -2.94 14.32
C ILE A 97 15.89 -3.89 15.11
N PRO A 98 15.79 -3.77 16.45
CA PRO A 98 15.10 -4.74 17.29
C PRO A 98 13.57 -4.77 17.07
N GLU A 99 12.99 -3.70 16.53
CA GLU A 99 11.54 -3.60 16.28
C GLU A 99 11.03 -4.60 15.22
N SER A 100 11.91 -5.18 14.39
CA SER A 100 11.53 -6.23 13.45
C SER A 100 11.27 -7.58 14.12
N ASN A 101 11.84 -7.84 15.30
CA ASN A 101 11.77 -9.16 15.95
C ASN A 101 10.34 -9.59 16.30
N SER A 102 9.53 -8.68 16.84
CA SER A 102 8.14 -8.99 17.20
C SER A 102 7.31 -9.39 15.98
N HIS A 103 7.55 -8.70 14.87
CA HIS A 103 6.87 -8.93 13.60
C HIS A 103 7.35 -10.21 12.91
N LEU A 104 8.66 -10.49 12.94
CA LEU A 104 9.22 -11.76 12.46
C LEU A 104 8.65 -12.95 13.24
N TYR A 105 8.62 -12.84 14.57
CA TYR A 105 8.05 -13.87 15.41
C TYR A 105 6.59 -14.17 15.04
N TYR A 106 5.78 -13.12 14.83
CA TYR A 106 4.41 -13.27 14.37
C TYR A 106 4.31 -14.03 13.03
N ILE A 107 5.13 -13.67 12.04
CA ILE A 107 5.15 -14.31 10.72
C ILE A 107 5.54 -15.78 10.81
N VAL A 108 6.55 -16.11 11.62
CA VAL A 108 7.00 -17.49 11.81
C VAL A 108 5.92 -18.33 12.49
N GLN A 109 5.21 -17.76 13.48
CA GLN A 109 4.11 -18.44 14.17
C GLN A 109 2.89 -18.64 13.26
N SER A 110 2.58 -17.70 12.36
CA SER A 110 1.41 -17.81 11.48
C SER A 110 1.53 -18.89 10.40
N ARG A 111 2.71 -19.51 10.25
CA ARG A 111 2.96 -20.62 9.30
C ARG A 111 2.69 -22.01 9.86
N GLN A 112 2.57 -22.13 11.19
CA GLN A 112 2.30 -23.40 11.89
C GLN A 112 0.81 -23.71 11.91
#